data_AF-A0A8H6A7N3-F1
#
_entry.id   AF-A0A8H6A7N3-F1
#
_cell.length_a   1.000
_cell.length_b   1.000
_cell.length_c   1.000
_cell.angle_alpha   90.00
_cell.angle_beta   90.00
_cell.angle_gamma   90.00
#
_symmetry.space_group_name_H-M   'P 1'
#
loop_
_entity.id
_entity.type
_entity.pdbx_description
1 polymer ?
#
loop_
_entity_poly.entity_id
_entity_poly.type
_entity_poly.pdbx_seq_one_letter_code
_entity_poly.pdbx_strand_id
1 'polypeptide(L)'
;MLAADMGVADIPTEHPDAGNFLPRHVTPDQTRHLIICGGQVLGTHERVTYHESREARRLIVSQMSLGLEHLKPGGSTIVLLHKVEAWDTVQLLYTVNKSLSILLFKPLTSHTKRSSFYMVTRNVGSHHLEAILAIARWKDEWYLVPCHIRNREYVLENSV
;
A
#
# COMPACT_ATOMS: atom_id res chain seq x y z
N MET A 1 -2.28 -2.08 -13.28
CA MET A 1 -1.74 -1.70 -11.94
C MET A 1 -0.95 -0.39 -12.03
N LEU A 2 -0.91 0.43 -10.97
CA LEU A 2 -0.25 1.75 -10.93
C LEU A 2 1.28 1.66 -10.71
N ALA A 3 2.00 0.96 -11.59
CA ALA A 3 3.45 0.74 -11.45
C ALA A 3 4.26 2.05 -11.46
N ALA A 4 3.95 2.96 -12.39
CA ALA A 4 4.66 4.21 -12.56
C ALA A 4 4.50 5.16 -11.35
N ASP A 5 3.35 5.11 -10.68
CA ASP A 5 3.09 5.85 -9.42
C ASP A 5 3.82 5.21 -8.22
N MET A 6 4.03 3.89 -8.26
CA MET A 6 4.83 3.15 -7.29
C MET A 6 6.35 3.27 -7.54
N GLY A 7 6.78 4.02 -8.55
CA GLY A 7 8.20 4.27 -8.86
C GLY A 7 8.84 3.29 -9.84
N VAL A 8 8.05 2.43 -10.48
CA VAL A 8 8.55 1.47 -11.48
C VAL A 8 8.30 2.02 -12.88
N ALA A 9 9.37 2.46 -13.53
CA ALA A 9 9.32 3.04 -14.88
C ALA A 9 9.35 1.96 -15.96
N ASP A 10 10.15 0.91 -15.76
CA ASP A 10 10.39 -0.12 -16.76
C ASP A 10 9.75 -1.44 -16.34
N ILE A 11 8.76 -1.88 -17.12
CA ILE A 11 8.14 -3.19 -16.98
C ILE A 11 8.63 -4.06 -18.13
N PRO A 12 9.21 -5.26 -17.85
CA PRO A 12 9.62 -6.17 -18.91
C PRO A 12 8.47 -6.50 -19.87
N THR A 13 8.74 -6.50 -21.16
CA THR A 13 7.76 -6.85 -22.20
C THR A 13 7.22 -8.27 -22.04
N GLU A 14 8.03 -9.17 -21.49
CA GLU A 14 7.67 -10.56 -21.17
C GLU A 14 6.74 -10.70 -19.95
N HIS A 15 6.45 -9.60 -19.24
CA HIS A 15 5.56 -9.66 -18.09
C HIS A 15 4.12 -9.97 -18.56
N PRO A 16 3.43 -10.97 -17.97
CA PRO A 16 2.07 -11.36 -18.40
C PRO A 16 1.06 -10.20 -18.42
N ASP A 17 1.21 -9.24 -17.51
CA ASP A 17 0.40 -8.02 -17.42
C ASP A 17 1.05 -6.76 -18.02
N ALA A 18 2.10 -6.85 -18.85
CA ALA A 18 2.83 -5.68 -19.35
C ALA A 18 1.89 -4.60 -19.93
N GLY A 19 0.87 -5.01 -20.71
CA GLY A 19 -0.14 -4.11 -21.28
C GLY A 19 -1.20 -3.58 -20.32
N ASN A 20 -1.29 -4.12 -19.10
CA ASN A 20 -2.29 -3.73 -18.08
C ASN A 20 -1.73 -2.72 -17.06
N PHE A 21 -0.46 -2.34 -17.18
CA PHE A 21 0.11 -1.28 -16.37
C PHE A 21 -0.25 0.08 -16.93
N LEU A 22 -0.64 0.96 -16.02
CA LEU A 22 -1.08 2.29 -16.38
C LEU A 22 0.10 3.26 -16.37
N PRO A 23 0.09 4.30 -17.22
CA PRO A 23 1.02 5.42 -17.09
C PRO A 23 0.84 6.11 -15.74
N ARG A 24 1.76 6.99 -15.35
CA ARG A 24 1.65 7.73 -14.08
C ARG A 24 0.34 8.53 -14.03
N HIS A 25 -0.47 8.31 -13.00
CA HIS A 25 -1.76 8.94 -12.80
C HIS A 25 -1.76 10.01 -11.71
N VAL A 26 -0.92 9.86 -10.70
CA VAL A 26 -0.81 10.77 -9.55
C VAL A 26 0.53 11.49 -9.65
N THR A 27 0.46 12.80 -9.84
CA THR A 27 1.67 13.63 -9.96
C THR A 27 2.06 14.20 -8.59
N PRO A 28 3.36 14.45 -8.33
CA PRO A 28 3.82 14.91 -7.01
C PRO A 28 3.17 16.20 -6.49
N ASP A 29 2.67 17.05 -7.38
CA ASP A 29 1.96 18.29 -7.06
C ASP A 29 0.52 18.06 -6.57
N GLN A 30 -0.07 16.89 -6.82
CA GLN A 30 -1.46 16.55 -6.48
C GLN A 30 -1.61 16.16 -5.02
N THR A 31 -1.44 17.12 -4.13
CA THR A 31 -1.60 16.90 -2.68
C THR A 31 -3.04 17.12 -2.21
N ARG A 32 -3.50 16.35 -1.22
CA ARG A 32 -4.87 16.38 -0.66
C ARG A 32 -4.84 16.52 0.85
N HIS A 33 -5.88 17.15 1.41
CA HIS A 33 -6.07 17.23 2.87
C HIS A 33 -6.70 15.96 3.46
N LEU A 34 -7.41 15.18 2.62
CA LEU A 34 -8.06 13.95 3.00
C LEU A 34 -7.74 12.87 1.98
N ILE A 35 -7.27 11.72 2.48
CA ILE A 35 -7.03 10.51 1.71
C ILE A 35 -7.94 9.42 2.23
N ILE A 36 -8.56 8.67 1.32
CA ILE A 36 -9.41 7.52 1.64
C ILE A 36 -8.86 6.29 0.92
N CYS A 37 -8.39 5.32 1.70
CA CYS A 37 -7.90 4.04 1.23
C CYS A 37 -9.00 2.98 1.46
N GLY A 38 -9.92 2.84 0.51
CA GLY A 38 -11.09 1.96 0.61
C GLY A 38 -11.02 0.71 -0.26
N GLY A 39 -10.01 0.57 -1.11
CA GLY A 39 -9.84 -0.57 -2.01
C GLY A 39 -9.67 -1.86 -1.23
N GLN A 40 -10.43 -2.89 -1.62
CA GLN A 40 -10.38 -4.24 -1.04
C GLN A 40 -10.37 -5.28 -2.15
N VAL A 41 -9.66 -6.39 -1.92
CA VAL A 41 -9.72 -7.55 -2.82
C VAL A 41 -10.96 -8.36 -2.47
N LEU A 42 -11.97 -8.29 -3.33
CA LEU A 42 -13.23 -9.02 -3.13
C LEU A 42 -13.08 -10.47 -3.58
N GLY A 43 -13.75 -11.38 -2.88
CA GLY A 43 -13.75 -12.82 -3.22
C GLY A 43 -14.43 -13.15 -4.55
N THR A 44 -15.17 -12.20 -5.13
CA THR A 44 -15.88 -12.33 -6.41
C THR A 44 -15.04 -11.92 -7.62
N HIS A 45 -13.83 -11.39 -7.43
CA HIS A 45 -12.97 -11.05 -8.56
C HIS A 45 -12.29 -12.32 -9.09
N GLU A 46 -12.33 -12.49 -10.41
CA GLU A 46 -11.50 -13.49 -11.10
C GLU A 46 -10.04 -13.08 -10.94
N ARG A 47 -9.21 -13.98 -10.42
CA ARG A 47 -7.81 -13.70 -10.11
C ARG A 47 -6.92 -14.64 -10.88
N VAL A 48 -5.82 -14.10 -11.39
CA VAL A 48 -4.78 -14.95 -11.94
C VAL A 48 -4.03 -15.58 -10.78
N THR A 49 -3.80 -16.90 -10.86
CA THR A 49 -3.29 -17.74 -9.76
C THR A 49 -2.00 -17.24 -9.11
N TYR A 50 -1.15 -16.52 -9.84
CA TYR A 50 0.09 -15.97 -9.31
C TYR A 50 -0.09 -14.68 -8.47
N HIS A 51 -1.25 -14.03 -8.52
CA HIS A 51 -1.56 -12.83 -7.72
C HIS A 51 -2.27 -13.14 -6.40
N GLU A 52 -3.00 -14.26 -6.32
CA GLU A 52 -4.07 -14.47 -5.32
C GLU A 52 -3.65 -14.28 -3.86
N SER A 53 -2.49 -14.79 -3.48
CA SER A 53 -2.02 -14.75 -2.08
C SER A 53 -1.47 -13.39 -1.66
N ARG A 54 -1.10 -12.53 -2.62
CA ARG A 54 -0.33 -11.30 -2.35
C ARG A 54 -1.06 -10.02 -2.76
N GLU A 55 -2.11 -10.13 -3.56
CA GLU A 55 -2.88 -9.00 -4.08
C GLU A 55 -3.40 -8.06 -2.98
N ALA A 56 -3.91 -8.63 -1.88
CA ALA A 56 -4.39 -7.83 -0.75
C ALA A 56 -3.27 -6.99 -0.13
N ARG A 57 -2.07 -7.57 0.01
CA ARG A 57 -0.89 -6.86 0.51
C ARG A 57 -0.45 -5.77 -0.47
N ARG A 58 -0.36 -6.08 -1.77
CA ARG A 58 0.00 -5.09 -2.81
C ARG A 58 -0.97 -3.91 -2.81
N LEU A 59 -2.27 -4.20 -2.73
CA LEU A 59 -3.32 -3.19 -2.73
C LEU A 59 -3.20 -2.27 -1.51
N ILE A 60 -2.99 -2.80 -0.31
CA ILE A 60 -2.86 -1.94 0.88
C ILE A 60 -1.59 -1.11 0.83
N VAL A 61 -0.44 -1.68 0.47
CA VAL A 61 0.83 -0.91 0.41
C VAL A 61 0.82 0.14 -0.69
N SER A 62 0.16 -0.10 -1.84
CA SER A 62 -0.04 0.93 -2.86
C SER A 62 -0.90 2.07 -2.34
N GLN A 63 -2.07 1.75 -1.76
CA GLN A 63 -2.96 2.79 -1.23
C GLN A 63 -2.30 3.62 -0.13
N MET A 64 -1.51 2.98 0.73
CA MET A 64 -0.78 3.67 1.81
C MET A 64 0.37 4.52 1.29
N SER A 65 1.18 4.01 0.36
CA SER A 65 2.31 4.75 -0.21
C SER A 65 1.82 5.98 -0.94
N LEU A 66 0.91 5.80 -1.90
CA LEU A 66 0.34 6.91 -2.68
C LEU A 66 -0.42 7.88 -1.78
N GLY A 67 -1.16 7.36 -0.80
CA GLY A 67 -1.90 8.16 0.15
C GLY A 67 -1.01 9.09 0.97
N LEU A 68 0.06 8.56 1.58
CA LEU A 68 0.94 9.36 2.43
C LEU A 68 1.84 10.32 1.64
N GLU A 69 2.33 9.92 0.46
CA GLU A 69 3.13 10.79 -0.41
C GLU A 69 2.37 12.05 -0.84
N HIS A 70 1.06 11.93 -1.03
CA HIS A 70 0.20 13.02 -1.51
C HIS A 70 -0.62 13.66 -0.39
N LEU A 71 -0.28 13.40 0.88
CA LEU A 71 -0.94 14.01 2.01
C LEU A 71 -0.34 15.37 2.34
N LYS A 72 -1.18 16.41 2.37
CA LYS A 72 -0.77 17.73 2.83
C LYS A 72 -0.43 17.72 4.32
N PRO A 73 0.51 18.56 4.78
CA PRO A 73 0.73 18.80 6.21
C PRO A 73 -0.59 19.15 6.92
N GLY A 74 -0.84 18.50 8.05
CA GLY A 74 -2.09 18.64 8.81
C GLY A 74 -3.27 17.84 8.26
N GLY A 75 -3.08 17.12 7.14
CA GLY A 75 -4.09 16.26 6.53
C GLY A 75 -4.44 15.03 7.37
N SER A 76 -5.44 14.29 6.90
CA SER A 76 -5.92 13.05 7.52
C SER A 76 -6.07 11.93 6.48
N THR A 77 -5.83 10.71 6.92
CA THR A 77 -6.06 9.50 6.10
C THR A 77 -7.05 8.59 6.80
N ILE A 78 -8.01 8.06 6.05
CA ILE A 78 -8.96 7.03 6.47
C ILE A 78 -8.66 5.75 5.68
N VAL A 79 -8.42 4.64 6.38
CA VAL A 79 -8.03 3.37 5.76
C VAL A 79 -8.97 2.27 6.22
N LEU A 80 -9.60 1.57 5.26
CA LEU A 80 -10.40 0.39 5.54
C LEU A 80 -9.48 -0.82 5.74
N LEU A 81 -9.57 -1.44 6.92
CA LEU A 81 -8.80 -2.61 7.32
C LEU A 81 -9.72 -3.73 7.79
N HIS A 82 -9.18 -4.94 7.89
CA HIS A 82 -9.87 -6.13 8.36
C HIS A 82 -9.04 -6.86 9.41
N LYS A 83 -9.69 -7.52 10.36
CA LYS A 83 -9.06 -8.38 11.39
C LYS A 83 -7.94 -7.64 12.12
N VAL A 84 -8.30 -6.85 13.13
CA VAL A 84 -7.33 -6.03 13.88
C VAL A 84 -6.21 -6.87 14.50
N GLU A 85 -6.51 -8.13 14.81
CA GLU A 85 -5.62 -9.14 15.38
C GLU A 85 -4.70 -9.83 14.38
N ALA A 86 -4.95 -9.68 13.07
CA ALA A 86 -4.12 -10.29 12.05
C ALA A 86 -2.72 -9.66 12.02
N TRP A 87 -1.68 -10.49 11.91
CA TRP A 87 -0.29 -10.03 11.98
C TRP A 87 0.03 -8.87 11.02
N ASP A 88 -0.39 -8.98 9.75
CA ASP A 88 -0.16 -7.93 8.76
C ASP A 88 -0.85 -6.60 9.14
N THR A 89 -2.07 -6.68 9.69
CA THR A 89 -2.81 -5.52 10.16
C THR A 89 -2.10 -4.87 11.36
N VAL A 90 -1.68 -5.67 12.34
CA VAL A 90 -0.92 -5.17 13.51
C VAL A 90 0.39 -4.53 13.08
N GLN A 91 1.13 -5.15 12.15
CA GLN A 91 2.39 -4.61 11.63
C GLN A 91 2.17 -3.27 10.92
N LEU A 92 1.09 -3.15 10.13
CA LEU A 92 0.72 -1.90 9.48
C LEU A 92 0.39 -0.81 10.51
N LEU A 93 -0.48 -1.11 11.47
CA LEU A 93 -0.86 -0.18 12.55
C LEU A 93 0.37 0.29 13.33
N TYR A 94 1.26 -0.64 13.69
CA TYR A 94 2.50 -0.33 14.38
C TYR A 94 3.39 0.60 13.55
N THR A 95 3.59 0.29 12.27
CA THR A 95 4.42 1.11 11.36
C THR A 95 3.86 2.53 11.24
N VAL A 96 2.55 2.66 11.04
CA VAL A 96 1.89 3.97 10.92
C VAL A 96 1.99 4.75 12.24
N ASN A 97 1.80 4.07 13.37
CA ASN A 97 1.84 4.69 14.70
C ASN A 97 3.23 5.23 15.09
N LYS A 98 4.31 4.82 14.41
CA LYS A 98 5.64 5.41 14.61
C LYS A 98 5.74 6.86 14.14
N SER A 99 4.95 7.23 13.13
CA SER A 99 4.95 8.57 12.54
C SER A 99 3.69 9.36 12.84
N LEU A 100 2.54 8.70 12.97
CA LEU A 100 1.22 9.32 12.96
C LEU A 100 0.40 8.92 14.18
N SER A 101 -0.42 9.83 14.69
CA SER A 101 -1.45 9.48 15.66
C SER A 101 -2.56 8.69 14.96
N ILE A 102 -2.84 7.49 15.45
CA ILE A 102 -3.90 6.61 14.92
C ILE A 102 -5.11 6.56 15.86
N LEU A 103 -6.30 6.51 15.27
CA LEU A 103 -7.57 6.18 15.92
C LEU A 103 -8.19 5.01 15.16
N LEU A 104 -8.60 3.96 15.88
CA LEU A 104 -9.37 2.87 15.30
C LEU A 104 -10.86 3.15 15.50
N PHE A 105 -11.62 3.08 14.42
CA PHE A 105 -13.04 3.38 14.39
C PHE A 105 -13.81 2.23 13.73
N LYS A 106 -14.85 1.73 14.40
CA LYS A 106 -15.77 0.74 13.84
C LYS A 106 -17.20 1.30 13.86
N PRO A 107 -17.87 1.41 12.70
CA PRO A 107 -19.26 1.85 12.68
C PRO A 107 -20.17 0.86 13.43
N LEU A 108 -21.15 1.38 14.16
CA LEU A 108 -22.10 0.56 14.92
C LEU A 108 -23.21 -0.04 14.05
N THR A 109 -23.57 0.64 12.95
CA THR A 109 -24.74 0.32 12.13
C THR A 109 -24.39 -0.40 10.82
N SER A 110 -23.19 -0.18 10.28
CA SER A 110 -22.69 -0.86 9.09
C SER A 110 -21.54 -1.80 9.45
N HIS A 111 -21.53 -3.00 8.87
CA HIS A 111 -20.46 -3.98 9.02
C HIS A 111 -20.17 -4.45 10.47
N THR A 112 -21.12 -4.31 11.40
CA THR A 112 -20.96 -4.68 12.82
C THR A 112 -20.48 -6.12 13.01
N LYS A 113 -21.03 -7.05 12.22
CA LYS A 113 -20.66 -8.49 12.24
C LYS A 113 -19.40 -8.83 11.45
N ARG A 114 -18.90 -7.93 10.59
CA ARG A 114 -17.69 -8.17 9.80
C ARG A 114 -16.45 -7.76 10.60
N SER A 115 -15.30 -8.33 10.26
CA SER A 115 -14.02 -7.97 10.88
C SER A 115 -13.46 -6.62 10.38
N SER A 116 -14.20 -5.89 9.53
CA SER A 116 -13.79 -4.60 9.00
C SER A 116 -13.85 -3.49 10.04
N PHE A 117 -12.89 -2.57 9.98
CA PHE A 117 -12.82 -1.34 10.75
C PHE A 117 -12.01 -0.30 9.99
N TYR A 118 -12.01 0.94 10.46
CA TYR A 118 -11.25 2.04 9.89
C TYR A 118 -10.10 2.42 10.79
N MET A 119 -8.91 2.58 10.23
CA MET A 119 -7.84 3.36 10.84
C MET A 119 -7.98 4.80 10.35
N VAL A 120 -8.00 5.76 11.28
CA VAL A 120 -8.04 7.19 11.02
C VAL A 120 -6.76 7.80 11.55
N THR A 121 -6.04 8.55 10.71
CA THR A 121 -4.86 9.33 11.11
C THR A 121 -5.23 10.82 11.12
N ARG A 122 -4.69 11.59 12.07
CA ARG A 122 -4.94 13.03 12.18
C ARG A 122 -3.62 13.79 12.27
N ASN A 123 -3.67 15.04 11.81
CA ASN A 123 -2.60 16.03 11.92
C ASN A 123 -1.24 15.49 11.45
N VAL A 124 -1.26 14.89 10.26
CA VAL A 124 -0.10 14.18 9.71
C VAL A 124 0.89 15.15 9.09
N GLY A 125 2.17 15.02 9.47
CA GLY A 125 3.29 15.52 8.66
C GLY A 125 3.85 14.38 7.81
N SER A 126 3.64 14.42 6.50
CA SER A 126 4.20 13.44 5.54
C SER A 126 5.74 13.49 5.46
N HIS A 127 6.37 14.46 6.10
CA HIS A 127 7.83 14.64 6.18
C HIS A 127 8.49 13.95 7.38
N HIS A 128 7.75 13.20 8.20
CA HIS A 128 8.35 12.44 9.29
C HIS A 128 9.23 11.31 8.72
N LEU A 129 10.45 11.15 9.25
CA LEU A 129 11.41 10.16 8.73
C LEU A 129 10.82 8.74 8.67
N GLU A 130 10.11 8.33 9.72
CA GLU A 130 9.43 7.02 9.77
C GLU A 130 8.38 6.85 8.66
N ALA A 131 7.68 7.91 8.26
CA ALA A 131 6.72 7.85 7.16
C ALA A 131 7.43 7.68 5.81
N ILE A 132 8.52 8.41 5.58
CA ILE A 132 9.35 8.30 4.38
C ILE A 132 9.93 6.87 4.26
N LEU A 133 10.47 6.34 5.36
CA LEU A 133 11.01 4.98 5.42
C LEU A 133 9.92 3.92 5.20
N ALA A 134 8.73 4.12 5.77
CA ALA A 134 7.60 3.23 5.55
C ALA A 134 7.16 3.21 4.08
N ILE A 135 7.06 4.37 3.44
CA ILE A 135 6.74 4.50 2.01
C ILE A 135 7.77 3.77 1.14
N ALA A 136 9.07 4.01 1.38
CA ALA A 136 10.14 3.34 0.63
C ALA A 136 10.04 1.82 0.77
N ARG A 137 9.89 1.32 2.00
CA ARG A 137 9.71 -0.11 2.26
C ARG A 137 8.46 -0.68 1.59
N TRP A 138 7.36 0.04 1.58
CA TRP A 138 6.12 -0.40 0.95
C TRP A 138 6.21 -0.45 -0.57
N LYS A 139 6.94 0.49 -1.19
CA LYS A 139 7.26 0.44 -2.63
C LYS A 139 8.16 -0.75 -2.96
N ASP A 140 9.16 -1.03 -2.13
CA ASP A 140 9.99 -2.22 -2.25
C ASP A 140 9.19 -3.51 -2.08
N GLU A 141 8.32 -3.59 -1.06
CA GLU A 141 7.43 -4.73 -0.85
C GLU A 141 6.49 -4.91 -2.05
N TRP A 142 5.95 -3.83 -2.60
CA TRP A 142 5.09 -3.88 -3.79
C TRP A 142 5.82 -4.45 -5.02
N TYR A 143 7.10 -4.11 -5.19
CA TYR A 143 7.95 -4.58 -6.28
C TYR A 143 8.44 -6.02 -6.08
N LEU A 144 8.91 -6.36 -4.86
CA LEU A 144 9.48 -7.65 -4.52
C LEU A 144 8.43 -8.74 -4.34
N VAL A 145 7.18 -8.36 -4.07
CA VAL A 145 6.03 -9.26 -4.22
C VAL A 145 6.01 -9.69 -5.70
N PRO A 146 6.24 -10.98 -6.00
CA PRO A 146 6.43 -11.46 -7.36
C PRO A 146 5.15 -11.31 -8.15
N CYS A 147 5.03 -10.18 -8.83
CA CYS A 147 4.88 -10.19 -10.26
C CYS A 147 6.16 -10.85 -10.84
N HIS A 148 6.12 -11.58 -11.95
CA HIS A 148 7.30 -12.26 -12.51
C HIS A 148 8.40 -11.28 -13.04
N ILE A 149 8.60 -10.12 -12.39
CA ILE A 149 9.62 -9.10 -12.67
C ILE A 149 10.94 -9.47 -11.95
N ARG A 150 11.35 -10.74 -11.96
CA ARG A 150 12.71 -11.13 -11.58
C ARG A 150 13.38 -11.89 -12.71
N ASN A 151 14.16 -11.15 -13.50
CA ASN A 151 15.54 -11.53 -13.78
C ASN A 151 16.45 -10.50 -13.09
N ARG A 152 16.72 -10.71 -11.80
CA ARG A 152 17.94 -10.21 -11.17
C ARG A 152 18.57 -11.39 -10.46
N GLU A 153 19.63 -11.90 -11.09
CA GLU A 153 20.60 -12.75 -10.43
C GLU A 153 21.04 -12.05 -9.14
N TYR A 154 20.75 -12.66 -8.01
CA TYR A 154 21.49 -12.39 -6.80
C TYR A 154 22.84 -13.11 -6.99
N VAL A 155 23.80 -12.41 -7.59
CA VAL A 155 25.21 -12.77 -7.42
C VAL A 155 25.52 -12.47 -5.95
N LEU A 156 25.41 -13.50 -5.12
CA LEU A 156 26.04 -13.52 -3.82
C LEU A 156 27.54 -13.66 -4.07
N GLU A 157 28.21 -12.54 -4.31
CA GLU A 157 29.64 -12.42 -4.01
C GLU A 157 29.78 -12.46 -2.48
N ASN A 158 29.79 -13.68 -1.93
CA ASN A 158 30.46 -13.92 -0.67
C ASN A 158 31.95 -13.96 -0.97
N SER A 159 32.59 -12.80 -0.78
CA SER A 159 34.02 -12.72 -0.52
C SER A 159 34.31 -13.39 0.83
N VAL A 160 34.85 -14.61 0.79
CA VAL A 160 35.80 -15.15 1.77
C VAL A 160 36.85 -15.94 1.00
#